data_AF-A0A3P8RC47-F1
#
_entry.id   AF-A0A3P8RC47-F1
#
_cell.length_a   1.000
_cell.length_b   1.000
_cell.length_c   1.000
_cell.angle_alpha   90.00
_cell.angle_beta   90.00
_cell.angle_gamma   90.00
#
_symmetry.space_group_name_H-M   'P 1'
#
loop_
_entity.id
_entity.type
_entity.pdbx_description
1 polymer ?
#
loop_
_entity_poly.entity_id
_entity_poly.type
_entity_poly.pdbx_seq_one_letter_code
_entity_poly.pdbx_strand_id
1 'polypeptide(L)'
;LRRMQPMNLDTTFKTATYRYVSALIPDCPREGRDHTPVQPSVRIKSKTPLSGHHPAMLVCSVYDFFPSEIKVSWLRDGQEVTSDVTSTEVMPNGDWYYQTHSYLEYTPRSGENISCVVEHASLKEPLITDWGLRHLHLFDKPEGFYTI
;
A
#
# COMPACT_ATOMS: atom_id res chain seq x y z
N LEU A 1 -16.43 -26.23 -27.49
CA LEU A 1 -15.73 -25.69 -26.29
C LEU A 1 -16.18 -24.24 -26.11
N ARG A 2 -17.21 -23.98 -25.30
CA ARG A 2 -17.69 -22.61 -25.04
C ARG A 2 -16.70 -21.93 -24.08
N ARG A 3 -16.16 -20.79 -24.50
CA ARG A 3 -15.30 -19.93 -23.68
C ARG A 3 -16.11 -19.44 -22.47
N MET A 4 -15.60 -19.69 -21.26
CA MET A 4 -16.09 -19.04 -20.05
C MET A 4 -15.66 -17.57 -20.11
N GLN A 5 -16.61 -16.65 -20.18
CA GLN A 5 -16.36 -15.22 -20.03
C GLN A 5 -16.21 -14.87 -18.54
N PRO A 6 -15.31 -13.94 -18.16
CA PRO A 6 -15.18 -13.48 -16.78
C PRO A 6 -16.46 -12.78 -16.33
N MET A 7 -16.94 -13.16 -15.15
CA MET A 7 -18.15 -12.63 -14.53
C MET A 7 -17.87 -11.20 -14.05
N ASN A 8 -18.46 -10.19 -14.71
CA ASN A 8 -18.43 -8.82 -14.23
C ASN A 8 -19.24 -8.73 -12.93
N LEU A 9 -18.58 -8.34 -11.84
CA LEU A 9 -19.20 -8.19 -10.52
C LEU A 9 -20.01 -6.89 -10.50
N ASP A 10 -21.28 -6.97 -10.92
CA ASP A 10 -22.20 -5.82 -10.87
C ASP A 10 -22.30 -5.27 -9.43
N THR A 11 -22.43 -3.95 -9.29
CA THR A 11 -22.64 -3.24 -8.02
C THR A 11 -23.76 -3.89 -7.21
N THR A 12 -24.80 -4.37 -7.90
CA THR A 12 -25.91 -5.16 -7.34
C THR A 12 -25.45 -6.44 -6.64
N PHE A 13 -24.49 -7.16 -7.23
CA PHE A 13 -23.91 -8.38 -6.63
C PHE A 13 -23.08 -8.02 -5.40
N LYS A 14 -22.28 -6.95 -5.45
CA LYS A 14 -21.53 -6.45 -4.27
C LYS A 14 -22.49 -6.09 -3.12
N THR A 15 -23.59 -5.39 -3.41
CA THR A 15 -24.60 -5.00 -2.41
C THR A 15 -25.38 -6.21 -1.85
N ALA A 16 -25.74 -7.17 -2.71
CA ALA A 16 -26.44 -8.38 -2.28
C ALA A 16 -25.54 -9.27 -1.42
N THR A 17 -24.27 -9.40 -1.78
CA THR A 17 -23.27 -10.13 -0.99
C THR A 17 -23.09 -9.45 0.36
N TYR A 18 -22.94 -8.12 0.40
CA TYR A 18 -22.84 -7.33 1.63
C TYR A 18 -24.03 -7.51 2.58
N ARG A 19 -25.27 -7.47 2.05
CA ARG A 19 -26.48 -7.73 2.85
C ARG A 19 -26.49 -9.16 3.41
N TYR A 20 -26.06 -10.14 2.61
CA TYR A 20 -25.98 -11.53 3.04
C TYR A 20 -24.93 -11.75 4.14
N VAL A 21 -23.70 -11.21 4.00
CA VAL A 21 -22.70 -11.30 5.08
C VAL A 21 -23.10 -10.52 6.33
N SER A 22 -23.78 -9.37 6.21
CA SER A 22 -24.28 -8.62 7.38
C SER A 22 -25.36 -9.38 8.17
N ALA A 23 -26.12 -10.26 7.53
CA ALA A 23 -27.16 -11.06 8.17
C ALA A 23 -26.62 -12.32 8.87
N LEU A 24 -25.39 -12.74 8.53
CA LEU A 24 -24.75 -13.94 9.07
C LEU A 24 -23.81 -13.68 10.25
N ILE A 25 -23.57 -12.42 10.61
CA ILE A 25 -22.76 -12.02 11.77
C ILE A 25 -23.65 -11.21 12.74
N PRO A 26 -24.37 -11.86 13.67
CA PRO A 26 -25.34 -11.21 14.55
C PRO A 26 -24.72 -10.20 15.54
N ASP A 27 -23.40 -10.29 15.76
CA ASP A 27 -22.63 -9.42 16.64
C ASP A 27 -21.56 -8.61 15.89
N CYS A 28 -21.79 -8.26 14.61
CA CYS A 28 -21.00 -7.19 14.02
C CYS A 28 -21.34 -5.91 14.81
N PRO A 29 -20.41 -5.30 15.57
CA PRO A 29 -20.75 -4.17 16.43
C PRO A 29 -21.39 -3.09 15.57
N ARG A 30 -22.64 -2.74 15.88
CA ARG A 30 -23.30 -1.56 15.30
C ARG A 30 -22.39 -0.37 15.52
N GLU A 31 -21.93 0.19 14.40
CA GLU A 31 -21.35 1.53 14.19
C GLU A 31 -21.49 2.43 15.43
N GLY A 32 -20.39 2.67 16.13
CA GLY A 32 -20.42 3.41 17.40
C GLY A 32 -19.09 3.52 18.14
N ARG A 33 -17.96 3.24 17.49
CA ARG A 33 -16.65 3.64 18.01
C ARG A 33 -16.20 4.87 17.25
N ASP A 34 -15.64 5.84 17.95
CA ASP A 34 -14.96 6.97 17.35
C ASP A 34 -13.87 6.42 16.41
N HIS A 35 -14.17 6.40 15.11
CA HIS A 35 -13.27 5.86 14.09
C HIS A 35 -12.19 6.91 13.81
N THR A 36 -11.34 7.15 14.80
CA THR A 36 -10.24 8.10 14.72
C THR A 36 -9.35 7.71 13.54
N PRO A 37 -9.08 8.62 12.58
CA PRO A 37 -8.19 8.33 11.48
C PRO A 37 -6.81 7.85 11.99
N VAL A 38 -6.31 6.74 11.45
CA VAL A 38 -5.04 6.12 11.85
C VAL A 38 -3.98 6.33 10.77
N GLN A 39 -2.77 6.68 11.16
CA GLN A 39 -1.67 6.97 10.25
C GLN A 39 -1.14 5.70 9.55
N PRO A 40 -0.95 5.73 8.21
CA PRO A 40 -0.36 4.61 7.50
C PRO A 40 1.09 4.34 7.88
N SER A 41 1.46 3.06 7.92
CA SER A 41 2.86 2.62 7.95
C SER A 41 3.34 2.32 6.53
N VAL A 42 4.45 2.95 6.11
CA VAL A 42 4.96 2.86 4.72
C VAL A 42 6.26 2.08 4.70
N ARG A 43 6.47 1.23 3.69
CA ARG A 43 7.72 0.49 3.45
C ARG A 43 8.01 0.41 1.96
N ILE A 44 9.21 0.82 1.54
CA ILE A 44 9.67 0.67 0.16
C ILE A 44 10.65 -0.50 0.06
N LYS A 45 10.46 -1.38 -0.93
CA LYS A 45 11.37 -2.49 -1.23
C LYS A 45 11.62 -2.59 -2.73
N SER A 46 12.84 -2.97 -3.12
CA SER A 46 13.12 -3.39 -4.48
C SER A 46 12.70 -4.85 -4.70
N LYS A 47 12.12 -5.12 -5.87
CA LYS A 47 11.96 -6.46 -6.42
C LYS A 47 12.85 -6.56 -7.66
N THR A 48 13.78 -7.50 -7.62
CA THR A 48 14.54 -7.92 -8.81
C THR A 48 13.70 -8.92 -9.59
N PRO A 49 13.47 -8.71 -10.89
CA PRO A 49 12.81 -9.70 -11.71
C PRO A 49 13.67 -10.96 -11.86
N LEU A 50 13.02 -12.13 -11.87
CA LEU A 50 13.67 -13.44 -11.92
C LEU A 50 14.48 -13.66 -13.22
N SER A 51 14.11 -12.97 -14.30
CA SER A 51 14.90 -12.89 -15.52
C SER A 51 15.39 -11.46 -15.67
N GLY A 52 16.70 -11.26 -15.73
CA GLY A 52 17.38 -9.95 -15.84
C GLY A 52 17.07 -9.14 -17.12
N HIS A 53 15.99 -9.48 -17.83
CA HIS A 53 15.45 -8.77 -18.97
C HIS A 53 14.30 -7.82 -18.62
N HIS A 54 13.74 -7.89 -17.39
CA HIS A 54 12.69 -6.96 -16.98
C HIS A 54 13.26 -5.76 -16.22
N PRO A 55 12.61 -4.58 -16.29
CA PRO A 55 12.98 -3.43 -15.48
C PRO A 55 13.02 -3.75 -13.99
N ALA A 56 13.87 -3.04 -13.24
CA ALA A 56 13.84 -3.12 -11.79
C ALA A 56 12.50 -2.55 -11.29
N MET A 57 11.99 -3.07 -10.18
CA MET A 57 10.70 -2.63 -9.64
C MET A 57 10.85 -2.19 -8.19
N LEU A 58 10.28 -1.04 -7.83
CA LEU A 58 10.08 -0.63 -6.45
C LEU A 58 8.63 -0.91 -6.05
N VAL A 59 8.45 -1.30 -4.79
CA VAL A 59 7.14 -1.52 -4.19
C VAL A 59 7.04 -0.66 -2.95
N CYS A 60 6.10 0.28 -2.95
CA CYS A 60 5.66 1.02 -1.78
C CYS A 60 4.47 0.29 -1.17
N SER A 61 4.70 -0.38 -0.05
CA SER A 61 3.65 -1.01 0.74
C SER A 61 3.17 -0.07 1.82
N VAL A 62 1.86 0.12 1.89
CA VAL A 62 1.18 0.99 2.86
C VAL A 62 0.22 0.14 3.68
N TYR A 63 0.37 0.13 5.01
CA TYR A 63 -0.38 -0.72 5.92
C TYR A 63 -1.02 0.06 7.07
N ASP A 64 -1.91 -0.61 7.79
CA ASP A 64 -2.42 -0.25 9.11
C ASP A 64 -3.08 1.14 9.17
N PHE A 65 -3.75 1.54 8.08
CA PHE A 65 -4.41 2.84 7.99
C PHE A 65 -5.93 2.71 8.03
N PHE A 66 -6.57 3.81 8.44
CA PHE A 66 -8.03 3.98 8.46
C PHE A 66 -8.36 5.47 8.35
N PRO A 67 -9.34 5.90 7.54
CA PRO A 67 -10.26 5.09 6.73
C PRO A 67 -9.62 4.57 5.44
N SER A 68 -10.39 3.94 4.55
CA SER A 68 -9.86 3.33 3.33
C SER A 68 -9.38 4.32 2.28
N GLU A 69 -9.86 5.56 2.30
CA GLU A 69 -9.53 6.59 1.33
C GLU A 69 -8.07 7.03 1.47
N ILE A 70 -7.26 6.67 0.48
CA ILE A 70 -5.83 6.94 0.47
C ILE A 70 -5.38 7.23 -0.97
N LYS A 71 -4.38 8.11 -1.11
CA LYS A 71 -3.69 8.34 -2.37
C LYS A 71 -2.21 8.02 -2.20
N VAL A 72 -1.70 7.18 -3.09
CA VAL A 72 -0.29 6.78 -3.13
C VAL A 72 0.26 7.18 -4.49
N SER A 73 1.31 8.00 -4.50
CA SER A 73 2.00 8.43 -5.71
C SER A 73 3.52 8.29 -5.56
N TRP A 74 4.23 8.47 -6.67
CA TRP A 74 5.68 8.41 -6.71
C TRP A 74 6.25 9.75 -7.15
N LEU A 75 7.37 10.13 -6.52
CA LEU A 75 8.22 11.21 -7.00
C LEU A 75 9.53 10.62 -7.50
N ARG A 76 10.04 11.18 -8.60
CA ARG A 76 11.41 10.98 -9.07
C ARG A 76 12.05 12.34 -9.24
N ASP A 77 13.11 12.59 -8.48
CA ASP A 77 13.82 13.87 -8.42
C ASP A 77 12.87 15.06 -8.12
N GLY A 78 11.88 14.82 -7.26
CA GLY A 78 10.87 15.81 -6.86
C GLY A 78 9.70 15.99 -7.85
N GLN A 79 9.71 15.31 -8.99
CA GLN A 79 8.63 15.36 -9.97
C GLN A 79 7.73 14.13 -9.88
N GLU A 80 6.41 14.34 -9.92
CA GLU A 80 5.44 13.25 -9.89
C GLU A 80 5.54 12.37 -11.14
N VAL A 81 5.60 11.05 -10.91
CA VAL A 81 5.66 10.02 -11.96
C VAL A 81 4.37 9.22 -11.95
N THR A 82 3.74 9.14 -13.10
CA THR A 82 2.50 8.37 -13.31
C THR A 82 2.64 7.30 -14.39
N SER A 83 3.62 7.43 -15.27
CA SER A 83 3.98 6.35 -16.20
C SER A 83 4.58 5.20 -15.41
N ASP A 84 4.27 3.98 -15.81
CA ASP A 84 4.88 2.76 -15.26
C ASP A 84 4.60 2.53 -13.76
N VAL A 85 3.57 3.23 -13.24
CA VAL A 85 3.02 3.05 -11.90
C VAL A 85 1.78 2.17 -11.98
N THR A 86 1.74 1.14 -11.14
CA THR A 86 0.53 0.33 -10.92
C THR A 86 0.26 0.22 -9.43
N SER A 87 -1.00 0.01 -9.04
CA SER A 87 -1.38 -0.13 -7.63
C SER A 87 -2.39 -1.25 -7.46
N THR A 88 -2.35 -1.93 -6.32
CA THR A 88 -3.43 -2.83 -5.92
C THR A 88 -4.65 -2.03 -5.49
N GLU A 89 -5.81 -2.68 -5.50
CA GLU A 89 -6.97 -2.18 -4.76
C GLU A 89 -6.64 -2.08 -3.26
N VAL A 90 -7.36 -1.21 -2.55
CA VAL A 90 -7.28 -1.11 -1.09
C VAL A 90 -7.99 -2.33 -0.48
N MET A 91 -7.27 -3.10 0.33
CA MET A 91 -7.77 -4.34 0.93
C MET A 91 -7.85 -4.24 2.45
N PRO A 92 -8.89 -4.77 3.10
CA PRO A 92 -8.97 -4.82 4.56
C PRO A 92 -8.03 -5.90 5.13
N ASN A 93 -7.45 -5.63 6.29
CA ASN A 93 -6.55 -6.54 7.03
C ASN A 93 -7.29 -7.55 7.92
N GLY A 94 -8.61 -7.39 8.10
CA GLY A 94 -9.45 -8.25 8.97
C GLY A 94 -9.61 -7.74 10.40
N ASP A 95 -8.90 -6.67 10.75
CA ASP A 95 -8.89 -5.99 12.05
C ASP A 95 -9.35 -4.51 11.96
N TRP A 96 -10.12 -4.19 10.93
CA TRP A 96 -10.65 -2.85 10.58
C TRP A 96 -9.66 -1.87 9.94
N TYR A 97 -8.39 -2.26 9.79
CA TYR A 97 -7.42 -1.47 9.02
C TYR A 97 -7.33 -1.92 7.57
N TYR A 98 -6.69 -1.08 6.77
CA TYR A 98 -6.50 -1.29 5.33
C TYR A 98 -5.03 -1.38 4.95
N GLN A 99 -4.80 -1.95 3.78
CA GLN A 99 -3.50 -2.00 3.11
C GLN A 99 -3.63 -1.76 1.61
N THR A 100 -2.57 -1.24 1.00
CA THR A 100 -2.42 -1.16 -0.45
C THR A 100 -0.94 -1.17 -0.84
N HIS A 101 -0.66 -1.52 -2.09
CA HIS A 101 0.69 -1.53 -2.65
C HIS A 101 0.71 -0.74 -3.94
N SER A 102 1.69 0.15 -4.08
CA SER A 102 2.03 0.79 -5.35
C SER A 102 3.37 0.28 -5.85
N TYR A 103 3.47 0.08 -7.16
CA TYR A 103 4.61 -0.46 -7.86
C TYR A 103 5.09 0.55 -8.88
N LEU A 104 6.39 0.79 -8.93
CA LEU A 104 7.04 1.62 -9.93
C LEU A 104 8.06 0.76 -10.68
N GLU A 105 7.85 0.55 -11.97
CA GLU A 105 8.89 0.03 -12.84
C GLU A 105 9.88 1.15 -13.14
N TYR A 106 11.17 0.88 -12.96
CA TYR A 106 12.21 1.88 -13.16
C TYR A 106 13.51 1.27 -13.69
N THR A 107 14.27 2.10 -14.37
CA THR A 107 15.67 1.85 -14.68
C THR A 107 16.51 2.68 -13.73
N PRO A 108 17.34 2.06 -12.87
CA PRO A 108 18.18 2.78 -11.91
C PRO A 108 19.10 3.81 -12.61
N ARG A 109 19.15 5.03 -12.06
CA ARG A 109 20.04 6.10 -12.47
C ARG A 109 20.93 6.51 -11.29
N SER A 110 22.20 6.81 -11.58
CA SER A 110 23.12 7.26 -10.53
C SER A 110 22.65 8.60 -9.96
N GLY A 111 22.52 8.67 -8.64
CA GLY A 111 22.18 9.91 -7.92
C GLY A 111 20.72 10.34 -7.99
N GLU A 112 19.81 9.49 -8.48
CA GLU A 112 18.39 9.80 -8.47
C GLU A 112 17.78 9.68 -7.06
N ASN A 113 16.78 10.49 -6.77
CA ASN A 113 15.95 10.33 -5.58
C ASN A 113 14.56 9.85 -5.99
N ILE A 114 14.14 8.69 -5.48
CA ILE A 114 12.80 8.16 -5.70
C ILE A 114 12.08 8.11 -4.35
N SER A 115 10.88 8.66 -4.31
CA SER A 115 10.09 8.74 -3.08
C SER A 115 8.67 8.21 -3.32
N CYS A 116 8.12 7.53 -2.32
CA CYS A 116 6.69 7.24 -2.25
C CYS A 116 6.00 8.33 -1.42
N VAL A 117 4.90 8.87 -1.94
CA VAL A 117 4.12 9.92 -1.28
C VAL A 117 2.75 9.35 -0.94
N VAL A 118 2.34 9.53 0.31
CA VAL A 118 1.06 9.04 0.82
C VAL A 118 0.24 10.19 1.39
N GLU A 119 -0.94 10.41 0.81
CA GLU A 119 -1.94 11.34 1.31
C GLU A 119 -3.09 10.55 1.94
N HIS A 120 -3.45 10.89 3.18
CA HIS A 120 -4.46 10.16 3.95
C HIS A 120 -5.09 11.08 5.01
N ALA A 121 -6.35 10.85 5.38
CA ALA A 121 -7.13 11.75 6.25
C ALA A 121 -6.54 11.95 7.67
N SER A 122 -5.71 11.02 8.14
CA SER A 122 -5.00 11.15 9.43
C SER A 122 -3.75 12.04 9.37
N LEU A 123 -3.32 12.45 8.17
CA LEU A 123 -2.12 13.23 7.93
C LEU A 123 -2.49 14.69 7.63
N LYS A 124 -1.82 15.64 8.28
CA LYS A 124 -1.94 17.08 7.93
C LYS A 124 -1.18 17.42 6.65
N GLU A 125 -0.09 16.71 6.38
CA GLU A 125 0.78 16.87 5.23
C GLU A 125 1.11 15.49 4.64
N PRO A 126 1.40 15.37 3.34
CA PRO A 126 1.73 14.09 2.73
C PRO A 126 2.94 13.42 3.38
N LEU A 127 2.83 12.12 3.64
CA LEU A 127 3.94 11.31 4.14
C LEU A 127 4.86 10.93 2.97
N ILE A 128 6.07 11.49 2.94
CA ILE A 128 7.08 11.20 1.93
C ILE A 128 8.09 10.19 2.49
N THR A 129 8.29 9.07 1.81
CA THR A 129 9.28 8.06 2.16
C THR A 129 10.26 7.88 1.00
N ASP A 130 11.54 8.14 1.24
CA ASP A 130 12.58 8.00 0.22
C ASP A 130 13.11 6.56 0.11
N TRP A 131 13.34 6.12 -1.13
CA TRP A 131 14.04 4.88 -1.44
C TRP A 131 15.55 5.06 -1.18
N GLY A 132 16.17 4.11 -0.47
CA GLY A 132 17.61 4.12 -0.19
C GLY A 132 18.04 4.89 1.07
N LEU A 133 17.24 5.83 1.60
CA LEU A 133 17.59 6.58 2.83
C LEU A 133 17.17 5.90 4.14
N ARG A 134 16.54 4.71 4.08
CA ARG A 134 16.28 3.89 5.28
C ARG A 134 17.53 3.35 5.98
N HIS A 135 18.72 3.59 5.43
CA HIS A 135 19.96 3.42 6.15
C HIS A 135 20.22 4.51 7.22
N LEU A 136 19.35 5.51 7.40
CA LEU A 136 19.57 6.58 8.40
C LEU A 136 18.60 6.55 9.59
N HIS A 137 17.60 5.66 9.62
CA HIS A 137 16.72 5.48 10.80
C HIS A 137 16.88 4.11 11.49
N LEU A 138 17.81 3.28 11.05
CA LEU A 138 18.08 1.96 11.64
C LEU A 138 19.52 1.78 12.17
N PHE A 139 20.38 2.81 12.13
CA PHE A 139 21.75 2.72 12.66
C PHE A 139 21.95 3.23 14.09
N ASP A 140 20.90 3.70 14.78
CA ASP A 140 20.97 4.06 16.21
C ASP A 140 20.37 3.00 17.15
N LYS A 141 20.06 1.79 16.66
CA LYS A 141 19.91 0.63 17.54
C LYS A 141 21.14 -0.24 17.43
N PRO A 142 22.03 -0.27 18.44
CA PRO A 142 23.08 -1.27 18.50
C PRO A 142 22.43 -2.64 18.77
N GLU A 143 22.12 -3.37 17.71
CA GLU A 143 21.90 -4.81 17.77
C GLU A 143 23.27 -5.48 17.89
N GLY A 144 23.68 -5.83 19.11
CA GLY A 144 24.84 -6.70 19.29
C GLY A 144 25.51 -6.67 20.66
N PHE A 145 24.89 -7.30 21.66
CA PHE A 145 25.63 -8.06 22.69
C PHE A 145 24.79 -9.25 23.17
N TYR A 146 24.77 -10.32 22.37
CA TYR A 146 24.77 -11.67 22.92
C TYR A 146 26.08 -12.31 22.49
N THR A 147 27.03 -12.37 23.42
CA THR A 147 28.20 -13.24 23.31
C THR A 147 27.81 -14.61 23.88
N ILE A 148 28.38 -15.64 23.25
CA ILE A 148 28.22 -17.09 23.50
C ILE A 148 28.28 -17.44 24.98
#